data_AF-A0A6A3ST86-F1
#
_entry.id   AF-A0A6A3ST86-F1
#
_cell.length_a   1.000
_cell.length_b   1.000
_cell.length_c   1.000
_cell.angle_alpha   90.00
_cell.angle_beta   90.00
_cell.angle_gamma   90.00
#
_symmetry.space_group_name_H-M   'P 1'
#
loop_
_entity.id
_entity.type
_entity.pdbx_description
1 polymer ?
#
loop_
_entity_poly.entity_id
_entity_poly.type
_entity_poly.pdbx_seq_one_letter_code
_entity_poly.pdbx_strand_id
1 'polypeptide(L)'
;MTKVPVETWEAAIAAVAGGLSERKAAKAYGISRGPLHQRINGLVPLEARRAPQLVYITEGADRGVVEMVRYRALHGMCVGYEELRSMLRVAAETAGTRPLTDDFPNDKFTQRWLAKHPDESAPKEKRARDAMNLHDKAGHQTERSKKTLKKWERAAVRRERKAERAAAQRAKAQRTTAQCEQRLYQQEVVERATDGCTLWVDV
;
A
#
# COMPACT_ATOMS: atom_id res chain seq x y z
N MET A 1 5.38 -25.99 -17.10
CA MET A 1 4.97 -27.28 -16.49
C MET A 1 5.87 -28.35 -17.04
N THR A 2 6.66 -28.99 -16.18
CA THR A 2 7.60 -30.05 -16.54
C THR A 2 6.86 -31.26 -17.09
N LYS A 3 7.43 -31.92 -18.09
CA LYS A 3 6.91 -33.17 -18.65
C LYS A 3 6.95 -34.22 -17.54
N VAL A 4 5.80 -34.74 -17.12
CA VAL A 4 5.74 -35.87 -16.19
C VAL A 4 6.29 -37.11 -16.91
N PRO A 5 7.31 -37.80 -16.35
CA PRO A 5 7.87 -39.02 -16.93
C PRO A 5 6.80 -40.10 -17.11
N VAL A 6 6.95 -40.94 -18.14
CA VAL A 6 6.02 -42.05 -18.44
C VAL A 6 5.96 -43.03 -17.26
N GLU A 7 7.12 -43.34 -16.67
CA GLU A 7 7.27 -44.18 -15.48
C GLU A 7 6.40 -43.71 -14.30
N THR A 8 6.23 -42.39 -14.13
CA THR A 8 5.39 -41.83 -13.06
C THR A 8 3.90 -42.07 -13.33
N TRP A 9 3.48 -42.06 -14.60
CA TRP A 9 2.12 -42.43 -14.98
C TRP A 9 1.86 -43.92 -14.79
N GLU A 10 2.80 -44.77 -15.20
CA GLU A 10 2.70 -46.23 -15.03
C GLU A 10 2.62 -46.63 -13.56
N ALA A 11 3.49 -46.06 -12.71
CA ALA A 11 3.47 -46.32 -11.27
C ALA A 11 2.15 -45.85 -10.62
N ALA A 12 1.61 -44.70 -11.04
CA ALA A 12 0.33 -44.21 -10.56
C ALA A 12 -0.85 -45.09 -11.00
N ILE A 13 -0.83 -45.62 -12.23
CA ILE A 13 -1.86 -46.52 -12.74
C ILE A 13 -1.78 -47.88 -12.03
N ALA A 14 -0.58 -48.43 -11.85
CA ALA A 14 -0.36 -49.67 -11.10
C ALA A 14 -0.83 -49.56 -9.64
N ALA A 15 -0.58 -48.41 -9.00
CA ALA A 15 -1.09 -48.13 -7.67
C ALA A 15 -2.63 -48.13 -7.60
N VAL A 16 -3.29 -47.53 -8.60
CA VAL A 16 -4.77 -47.56 -8.68
C VAL A 16 -5.28 -48.98 -8.92
N ALA A 17 -4.64 -49.75 -9.81
CA ALA A 17 -4.97 -51.16 -10.03
C ALA A 17 -4.76 -52.02 -8.77
N GLY A 18 -3.77 -51.68 -7.94
CA GLY A 18 -3.53 -52.29 -6.63
C GLY A 18 -4.49 -51.86 -5.52
N GLY A 19 -5.54 -51.09 -5.83
CA GLY A 19 -6.60 -50.72 -4.88
C GLY A 19 -6.49 -49.33 -4.26
N LEU A 20 -5.51 -48.50 -4.66
CA LEU A 20 -5.52 -47.08 -4.28
C LEU A 20 -6.59 -46.30 -5.03
N SER A 21 -7.27 -45.40 -4.33
CA SER A 21 -8.18 -44.47 -5.03
C SER A 21 -7.39 -43.50 -5.91
N GLU A 22 -7.97 -43.09 -7.04
CA GLU A 22 -7.35 -42.13 -7.97
C GLU A 22 -6.87 -40.85 -7.28
N ARG A 23 -7.62 -40.37 -6.27
CA ARG A 23 -7.25 -39.19 -5.48
C ARG A 23 -5.97 -39.42 -4.68
N LYS A 24 -5.84 -40.59 -4.03
CA LYS A 24 -4.65 -40.94 -3.25
C LYS A 24 -3.45 -41.17 -4.17
N ALA A 25 -3.63 -41.87 -5.29
CA ALA A 25 -2.58 -42.06 -6.29
C ALA A 25 -2.12 -40.74 -6.89
N ALA A 26 -3.03 -39.88 -7.35
CA ALA A 26 -2.71 -38.56 -7.87
C ALA A 26 -1.87 -37.74 -6.88
N LYS A 27 -2.24 -37.75 -5.59
CA LYS A 27 -1.48 -37.07 -4.54
C LYS A 27 -0.11 -37.70 -4.28
N ALA A 28 -0.02 -39.03 -4.23
CA ALA A 28 1.22 -39.76 -3.95
C ALA A 28 2.29 -39.54 -5.03
N TYR A 29 1.87 -39.49 -6.30
CA TYR A 29 2.76 -39.33 -7.45
C TYR A 29 2.90 -37.87 -7.93
N GLY A 30 2.26 -36.91 -7.26
CA GLY A 30 2.34 -35.49 -7.61
C GLY A 30 1.67 -35.12 -8.94
N ILE A 31 0.66 -35.88 -9.35
CA ILE A 31 -0.02 -35.74 -10.64
C ILE A 31 -1.45 -35.19 -10.46
N SER A 32 -1.97 -34.47 -11.45
CA SER A 32 -3.38 -34.07 -11.46
C SER A 32 -4.32 -35.26 -11.70
N ARG A 33 -5.41 -35.35 -10.90
CA ARG A 33 -6.39 -36.45 -10.99
C ARG A 33 -7.05 -36.61 -12.36
N GLY A 34 -7.44 -35.51 -13.01
CA GLY A 34 -8.15 -35.56 -14.30
C GLY A 34 -7.36 -36.28 -15.41
N PRO A 35 -6.12 -35.87 -15.69
CA PRO A 35 -5.24 -36.57 -16.64
C PRO A 35 -4.92 -38.03 -16.27
N LEU A 36 -4.89 -38.37 -14.98
CA LEU A 36 -4.71 -39.74 -14.51
C LEU A 36 -5.94 -40.59 -14.82
N HIS A 37 -7.14 -40.08 -14.50
CA HIS A 37 -8.42 -40.73 -14.82
C HIS A 37 -8.59 -40.99 -16.32
N GLN A 38 -8.22 -40.02 -17.16
CA GLN A 38 -8.26 -40.17 -18.62
C GLN A 38 -7.32 -41.28 -19.12
N ARG A 39 -6.13 -41.44 -18.53
CA ARG A 39 -5.17 -42.50 -18.89
C ARG A 39 -5.63 -43.87 -18.41
N ILE A 40 -6.18 -43.96 -17.20
CA ILE A 40 -6.76 -45.20 -16.66
C ILE A 40 -7.89 -45.71 -17.58
N ASN A 41 -8.73 -44.80 -18.08
CA ASN A 41 -9.83 -45.14 -19.00
C ASN A 41 -9.39 -45.31 -20.46
N GLY A 42 -8.10 -45.23 -20.78
CA GLY A 42 -7.59 -45.35 -22.15
C GLY A 42 -7.95 -44.21 -23.10
N LEU A 43 -8.50 -43.09 -22.58
CA LEU A 43 -8.91 -41.93 -23.39
C LEU A 43 -7.72 -41.12 -23.89
N VAL A 44 -6.57 -41.23 -23.22
CA VAL A 44 -5.36 -40.48 -23.54
C VAL A 44 -4.16 -41.43 -23.43
N PRO A 45 -3.34 -41.59 -24.48
CA PRO A 45 -2.10 -42.36 -24.42
C PRO A 45 -1.14 -41.86 -23.32
N LEU A 46 -0.31 -42.75 -22.76
CA LEU A 46 0.59 -42.40 -21.65
C LEU A 46 1.60 -41.33 -22.06
N GLU A 47 2.10 -41.44 -23.29
CA GLU A 47 3.09 -40.58 -23.93
C GLU A 47 2.51 -39.23 -24.38
N ALA A 48 1.17 -39.11 -24.39
CA ALA A 48 0.50 -37.91 -24.86
C ALA A 48 0.90 -36.70 -24.02
N ARG A 49 1.66 -35.79 -24.64
CA ARG A 49 1.97 -34.49 -24.07
C ARG A 49 0.72 -33.63 -24.13
N ARG A 50 0.52 -32.77 -23.13
CA ARG A 50 -0.38 -31.62 -23.29
C ARG A 50 0.11 -30.85 -24.51
N ALA A 51 -0.77 -30.67 -25.49
CA ALA A 51 -0.45 -29.88 -26.67
C ALA A 51 0.12 -28.53 -26.22
N PRO A 52 1.16 -28.00 -26.90
CA PRO A 52 1.64 -26.65 -26.66
C PRO A 52 0.43 -25.70 -26.66
N GLN A 53 0.35 -24.84 -25.65
CA GLN A 53 -0.71 -23.84 -25.61
C GLN A 53 -0.62 -23.02 -26.90
N LEU A 54 -1.75 -22.83 -27.58
CA LEU A 54 -1.78 -22.07 -28.83
C LEU A 54 -1.30 -20.64 -28.57
N VAL A 55 -0.11 -20.32 -29.08
CA VAL A 55 0.53 -18.99 -28.99
C VAL A 55 0.29 -18.26 -30.30
N TYR A 56 -0.74 -17.41 -30.32
CA TYR A 56 -1.10 -16.59 -31.49
C TYR A 56 -0.30 -15.29 -31.58
N ILE A 57 0.32 -14.86 -30.47
CA ILE A 57 1.05 -13.60 -30.38
C ILE A 57 2.40 -13.91 -29.74
N THR A 58 3.49 -13.43 -30.34
CA THR A 58 4.84 -13.54 -29.77
C THR A 58 4.94 -12.68 -28.51
N GLU A 59 5.89 -12.98 -27.63
CA GLU A 59 6.09 -12.18 -26.41
C GLU A 59 6.41 -10.70 -26.74
N GLY A 60 7.14 -10.45 -27.83
CA GLY A 60 7.40 -9.09 -28.31
C GLY A 60 6.13 -8.35 -28.73
N ALA A 61 5.26 -9.01 -29.50
CA ALA A 61 3.99 -8.42 -29.93
C ALA A 61 3.01 -8.23 -28.75
N ASP A 62 3.01 -9.15 -27.77
CA ASP A 62 2.27 -9.01 -26.51
C ASP A 62 2.68 -7.74 -25.74
N ARG A 63 4.00 -7.52 -25.59
CA ARG A 63 4.52 -6.29 -24.96
C ARG A 63 4.14 -5.03 -25.73
N GLY A 64 4.23 -5.06 -27.06
CA GLY A 64 3.85 -3.92 -27.91
C GLY A 64 2.38 -3.52 -27.75
N VAL A 65 1.47 -4.51 -27.64
CA VAL A 65 0.05 -4.23 -27.36
C VAL A 65 -0.12 -3.58 -25.99
N VAL A 66 0.54 -4.10 -24.95
CA VAL A 66 0.50 -3.51 -23.59
C VAL A 66 1.02 -2.07 -23.60
N GLU A 67 2.15 -1.81 -24.25
CA GLU A 67 2.74 -0.46 -24.34
C GLU A 67 1.79 0.52 -25.06
N MET A 68 1.16 0.08 -26.14
CA MET A 68 0.18 0.91 -26.86
C MET A 68 -1.05 1.23 -26.00
N VAL A 69 -1.56 0.25 -25.25
CA VAL A 69 -2.67 0.46 -24.30
C VAL A 69 -2.27 1.46 -23.21
N ARG A 70 -1.07 1.31 -22.63
CA ARG A 70 -0.53 2.24 -21.62
C ARG A 70 -0.33 3.64 -22.17
N TYR A 71 0.28 3.76 -23.34
CA TYR A 71 0.52 5.03 -24.00
C TYR A 71 -0.80 5.78 -24.23
N ARG A 72 -1.80 5.10 -24.78
CA ARG A 72 -3.13 5.69 -24.98
C ARG A 72 -3.79 6.10 -23.67
N ALA A 73 -3.72 5.25 -22.65
CA ALA A 73 -4.27 5.55 -21.33
C ALA A 73 -3.61 6.80 -20.70
N LEU A 74 -2.29 6.96 -20.84
CA LEU A 74 -1.56 8.15 -20.38
C LEU A 74 -2.01 9.44 -21.09
N HIS A 75 -2.44 9.33 -22.35
CA HIS A 75 -2.94 10.45 -23.14
C HIS A 75 -4.48 10.62 -23.04
N GLY A 76 -5.12 9.96 -22.07
CA GLY A 76 -6.57 10.07 -21.83
C GLY A 76 -7.44 9.31 -22.82
N MET A 77 -6.85 8.55 -23.74
CA MET A 77 -7.55 7.73 -24.72
C MET A 77 -7.71 6.30 -24.17
N CYS A 78 -8.94 5.91 -23.84
CA CYS A 78 -9.21 4.54 -23.41
C CYS A 78 -9.38 3.62 -24.60
N VAL A 79 -8.80 2.42 -24.50
CA VAL A 79 -9.00 1.35 -25.46
C VAL A 79 -10.24 0.55 -25.07
N GLY A 80 -11.24 0.52 -25.94
CA GLY A 80 -12.44 -0.29 -25.76
C GLY A 80 -12.19 -1.78 -26.04
N TYR A 81 -13.15 -2.64 -25.70
CA TYR A 81 -13.01 -4.09 -25.91
C TYR A 81 -12.80 -4.47 -27.39
N GLU A 82 -13.60 -3.91 -28.31
CA GLU A 82 -13.46 -4.16 -29.75
C GLU A 82 -12.15 -3.61 -30.34
N GLU A 83 -11.69 -2.48 -29.81
CA GLU A 83 -10.43 -1.89 -30.24
C GLU A 83 -9.24 -2.74 -29.76
N LEU A 84 -9.29 -3.25 -28.53
CA LEU A 84 -8.32 -4.22 -28.02
C LEU A 84 -8.30 -5.50 -28.88
N ARG A 85 -9.47 -6.02 -29.28
CA ARG A 85 -9.56 -7.18 -30.18
C ARG A 85 -8.89 -6.90 -31.52
N SER A 86 -9.11 -5.71 -32.07
CA SER A 86 -8.47 -5.27 -33.32
C SER A 86 -6.95 -5.18 -33.17
N MET A 87 -6.45 -4.60 -32.08
CA MET A 87 -5.01 -4.53 -31.78
C MET A 87 -4.38 -5.91 -31.63
N LEU A 88 -5.06 -6.84 -30.94
CA LEU A 88 -4.61 -8.23 -30.77
C LEU A 88 -4.59 -9.00 -32.09
N ARG A 89 -5.56 -8.76 -32.98
CA ARG A 89 -5.55 -9.33 -34.33
C ARG A 89 -4.34 -8.86 -35.12
N VAL A 90 -4.11 -7.54 -35.19
CA VAL A 90 -2.95 -6.96 -35.89
C VAL A 90 -1.64 -7.49 -35.31
N ALA A 91 -1.54 -7.59 -33.98
CA ALA A 91 -0.36 -8.15 -33.31
C ALA A 91 -0.12 -9.63 -33.68
N ALA A 92 -1.18 -10.42 -33.82
CA ALA A 92 -1.10 -11.82 -34.24
C ALA A 92 -0.75 -11.96 -35.73
N GLU A 93 -1.32 -11.11 -36.59
CA GLU A 93 -1.01 -11.05 -38.03
C GLU A 93 0.48 -10.71 -38.23
N THR A 94 0.96 -9.72 -37.49
CA THR A 94 2.36 -9.28 -37.52
C THR A 94 3.30 -10.37 -36.98
N ALA A 95 2.87 -11.09 -35.95
CA ALA A 95 3.66 -12.17 -35.37
C ALA A 95 3.82 -13.36 -36.34
N GLY A 96 2.86 -13.59 -37.24
CA GLY A 96 2.93 -14.61 -38.28
C GLY A 96 3.11 -16.04 -37.75
N THR A 97 2.85 -16.29 -36.47
CA THR A 97 3.15 -17.59 -35.84
C THR A 97 2.22 -18.70 -36.30
N ARG A 98 1.03 -18.36 -36.79
CA ARG A 98 0.01 -19.32 -37.24
C ARG A 98 -1.02 -18.65 -38.16
N PRO A 99 -1.63 -19.39 -39.11
CA PRO A 99 -2.82 -18.90 -39.81
C PRO A 99 -3.93 -18.56 -38.81
N LEU A 100 -4.46 -17.34 -38.96
CA LEU A 100 -5.53 -16.81 -38.14
C LEU A 100 -6.87 -17.25 -38.72
N THR A 101 -7.76 -17.70 -37.85
CA THR A 101 -9.16 -17.92 -38.21
C THR A 101 -9.88 -16.58 -38.28
N ASP A 102 -10.91 -16.47 -39.11
CA ASP A 102 -11.72 -15.24 -39.23
C ASP A 102 -12.35 -14.81 -37.90
N ASP A 103 -12.60 -15.74 -36.99
CA ASP A 103 -13.15 -15.45 -35.65
C ASP A 103 -12.09 -15.02 -34.61
N PHE A 104 -10.81 -14.94 -34.99
CA PHE A 104 -9.75 -14.55 -34.07
C PHE A 104 -9.67 -13.00 -33.91
N PRO A 105 -9.35 -12.48 -32.72
CA PRO A 105 -9.33 -13.16 -31.44
C PRO A 105 -10.75 -13.45 -30.96
N ASN A 106 -10.99 -14.64 -30.39
CA ASN A 106 -12.26 -14.93 -29.76
C ASN A 106 -12.32 -14.37 -28.33
N ASP A 107 -13.51 -14.32 -27.73
CA ASP A 107 -13.70 -13.76 -26.38
C ASP A 107 -12.85 -14.48 -25.32
N LYS A 108 -12.73 -15.80 -25.42
CA LYS A 108 -11.91 -16.58 -24.47
C LYS A 108 -10.43 -16.20 -24.57
N PHE A 109 -9.93 -15.90 -25.76
CA PHE A 109 -8.56 -15.44 -25.96
C PHE A 109 -8.38 -14.05 -25.36
N THR A 110 -9.29 -13.13 -25.67
CA THR A 110 -9.24 -11.74 -25.18
C THR A 110 -9.33 -11.69 -23.66
N GLN A 111 -10.23 -12.46 -23.03
CA GLN A 111 -10.33 -12.58 -21.58
C GLN A 111 -9.08 -13.19 -20.95
N ARG A 112 -8.49 -14.22 -21.56
CA ARG A 112 -7.22 -14.79 -21.08
C ARG A 112 -6.08 -13.78 -21.15
N TRP A 113 -6.04 -12.97 -22.20
CA TRP A 113 -5.05 -11.92 -22.36
C TRP A 113 -5.20 -10.85 -21.27
N LEU A 114 -6.43 -10.39 -21.03
CA LEU A 114 -6.73 -9.46 -19.93
C LEU A 114 -6.39 -10.03 -18.55
N ALA A 115 -6.68 -11.31 -18.32
CA ALA A 115 -6.33 -11.99 -17.08
C ALA A 115 -4.80 -12.12 -16.88
N LYS A 116 -4.03 -12.21 -17.96
CA LYS A 116 -2.57 -12.19 -17.93
C LYS A 116 -2.03 -10.79 -17.59
N HIS A 117 -2.75 -9.74 -17.96
CA HIS A 117 -2.37 -8.33 -17.80
C HIS A 117 -3.40 -7.60 -16.91
N PRO A 118 -3.49 -7.93 -15.61
CA PRO A 118 -4.55 -7.43 -14.74
C PRO A 118 -4.53 -5.90 -14.60
N ASP A 119 -3.35 -5.30 -14.67
CA ASP A 119 -3.20 -3.84 -14.62
C ASP A 119 -3.93 -3.18 -15.80
N GLU A 120 -3.86 -3.73 -17.00
CA GLU A 120 -4.50 -3.15 -18.19
C GLU A 120 -6.01 -3.38 -18.22
N SER A 121 -6.52 -4.34 -17.44
CA SER A 121 -7.95 -4.66 -17.36
C SER A 121 -8.73 -3.81 -16.35
N ALA A 122 -8.06 -3.01 -15.53
CA ALA A 122 -8.72 -2.29 -14.45
C ALA A 122 -9.70 -1.23 -15.00
N PRO A 123 -11.00 -1.30 -14.63
CA PRO A 123 -11.96 -0.26 -14.96
C PRO A 123 -11.48 1.08 -14.41
N LYS A 124 -11.62 2.15 -15.19
CA LYS A 124 -11.35 3.55 -14.80
C LYS A 124 -11.83 3.86 -13.37
N GLU A 125 -12.93 3.25 -12.95
CA GLU A 125 -13.56 3.45 -11.66
C GLU A 125 -12.74 2.95 -10.46
N LYS A 126 -12.03 1.81 -10.58
CA LYS A 126 -11.18 1.32 -9.49
C LYS A 126 -9.91 2.17 -9.37
N ARG A 127 -9.27 2.51 -10.49
CA ARG A 127 -8.09 3.39 -10.51
C ARG A 127 -8.42 4.82 -10.06
N ALA A 128 -9.56 5.37 -10.47
CA ALA A 128 -10.05 6.67 -10.01
C ALA A 128 -10.41 6.64 -8.51
N ARG A 129 -11.07 5.57 -8.04
CA ARG A 129 -11.38 5.38 -6.61
C ARG A 129 -10.12 5.20 -5.76
N ASP A 130 -9.13 4.47 -6.26
CA ASP A 130 -7.84 4.29 -5.58
C ASP A 130 -7.03 5.61 -5.55
N ALA A 131 -7.06 6.39 -6.63
CA ALA A 131 -6.45 7.72 -6.69
C ALA A 131 -7.16 8.74 -5.76
N MET A 132 -8.49 8.74 -5.73
CA MET A 132 -9.27 9.56 -4.79
C MET A 132 -9.03 9.14 -3.33
N ASN A 133 -8.96 7.85 -3.03
CA ASN A 133 -8.63 7.33 -1.70
C ASN A 133 -7.23 7.73 -1.23
N LEU A 134 -6.26 7.82 -2.14
CA LEU A 134 -4.91 8.34 -1.84
C LEU A 134 -4.96 9.84 -1.52
N HIS A 135 -5.74 10.61 -2.26
CA HIS A 135 -5.94 12.04 -2.02
C HIS A 135 -6.66 12.31 -0.68
N ASP A 136 -7.68 11.51 -0.34
CA ASP A 136 -8.38 11.61 0.95
C ASP A 136 -7.49 11.23 2.14
N LYS A 137 -6.60 10.25 1.99
CA LYS A 137 -5.60 9.92 3.02
C LYS A 137 -4.59 11.04 3.21
N ALA A 138 -4.13 11.67 2.13
CA ALA A 138 -3.25 12.84 2.19
C ALA A 138 -3.96 14.06 2.82
N GLY A 139 -5.24 14.28 2.51
CA GLY A 139 -6.09 15.29 3.15
C GLY A 139 -6.27 15.03 4.64
N HIS A 140 -6.56 13.78 5.04
CA HIS A 140 -6.67 13.41 6.44
C HIS A 140 -5.37 13.57 7.22
N GLN A 141 -4.22 13.24 6.60
CA GLN A 141 -2.91 13.40 7.22
C GLN A 141 -2.55 14.89 7.40
N THR A 142 -2.84 15.72 6.41
CA THR A 142 -2.62 17.18 6.50
C THR A 142 -3.55 17.84 7.53
N GLU A 143 -4.82 17.45 7.60
CA GLU A 143 -5.74 17.95 8.63
C GLU A 143 -5.38 17.49 10.05
N ARG A 144 -4.91 16.25 10.21
CA ARG A 144 -4.40 15.76 11.51
C ARG A 144 -3.18 16.55 11.96
N SER A 145 -2.27 16.88 11.03
CA SER A 145 -1.09 17.71 11.28
C SER A 145 -1.44 19.18 11.61
N LYS A 146 -2.46 19.77 10.95
CA LYS A 146 -2.97 21.10 11.31
C LYS A 146 -3.60 21.13 12.70
N LYS A 147 -4.38 20.09 13.05
CA LYS A 147 -5.00 19.96 14.38
C LYS A 147 -3.95 19.80 15.48
N THR A 148 -2.87 19.05 15.25
CA THR A 148 -1.77 18.96 16.21
C THR A 148 -1.05 20.29 16.35
N LEU A 149 -0.72 20.98 15.25
CA LEU A 149 -0.09 22.30 15.30
C LEU A 149 -0.90 23.31 16.12
N LYS A 150 -2.21 23.42 15.83
CA LYS A 150 -3.13 24.29 16.58
C LYS A 150 -3.23 23.93 18.06
N LYS A 151 -3.06 22.65 18.41
CA LYS A 151 -2.99 22.20 19.82
C LYS A 151 -1.70 22.65 20.49
N TRP A 152 -0.57 22.58 19.80
CA TRP A 152 0.73 23.05 20.29
C TRP A 152 0.75 24.57 20.50
N GLU A 153 0.22 25.34 19.56
CA GLU A 153 0.08 26.81 19.68
C GLU A 153 -0.76 27.19 20.91
N ARG A 154 -1.91 26.54 21.10
CA ARG A 154 -2.76 26.76 22.29
C ARG A 154 -2.03 26.39 23.59
N ALA A 155 -1.21 25.35 23.57
CA ALA A 155 -0.41 24.96 24.73
C ALA A 155 0.71 25.95 25.01
N ALA A 156 1.34 26.53 23.98
CA ALA A 156 2.36 27.57 24.10
C ALA A 156 1.78 28.83 24.76
N VAL A 157 0.65 29.34 24.25
CA VAL A 157 -0.06 30.50 24.83
C VAL A 157 -0.43 30.26 26.30
N ARG A 158 -0.84 29.03 26.65
CA ARG A 158 -1.13 28.69 28.06
C ARG A 158 0.13 28.70 28.92
N ARG A 159 1.28 28.27 28.40
CA ARG A 159 2.56 28.31 29.12
C ARG A 159 3.02 29.75 29.34
N GLU A 160 2.91 30.61 28.34
CA GLU A 160 3.22 32.04 28.45
C GLU A 160 2.35 32.71 29.52
N ARG A 161 1.02 32.56 29.44
CA ARG A 161 0.12 33.11 30.47
C ARG A 161 0.41 32.58 31.87
N LYS A 162 0.85 31.32 32.00
CA LYS A 162 1.24 30.74 33.29
C LYS A 162 2.55 31.37 33.80
N ALA A 163 3.52 31.61 32.91
CA ALA A 163 4.77 32.28 33.23
C ALA A 163 4.54 33.74 33.64
N GLU A 164 3.68 34.48 32.92
CA GLU A 164 3.29 35.85 33.27
C GLU A 164 2.66 35.93 34.67
N ARG A 165 1.73 35.01 34.98
CA ARG A 165 1.12 34.93 36.32
C ARG A 165 2.16 34.64 37.40
N ALA A 166 3.09 33.74 37.14
CA ALA A 166 4.18 33.42 38.07
C ALA A 166 5.13 34.62 38.25
N ALA A 167 5.45 35.36 37.18
CA ALA A 167 6.26 36.57 37.23
C ALA A 167 5.57 37.68 38.02
N ALA A 168 4.27 37.89 37.81
CA ALA A 168 3.47 38.85 38.57
C ALA A 168 3.43 38.51 40.07
N GLN A 169 3.29 37.22 40.41
CA GLN A 169 3.36 36.76 41.80
C GLN A 169 4.74 37.00 42.42
N ARG A 170 5.82 36.70 41.69
CA ARG A 170 7.20 36.98 42.14
C ARG A 170 7.44 38.47 42.35
N ALA A 171 6.98 39.32 41.42
CA ALA A 171 7.09 40.77 41.54
C ALA A 171 6.31 41.30 42.76
N LYS A 172 5.12 40.74 43.04
CA LYS A 172 4.36 41.08 44.24
C LYS A 172 5.11 40.68 45.52
N ALA A 173 5.68 39.48 45.55
CA ALA A 173 6.49 39.00 46.67
C ALA A 173 7.74 39.89 46.90
N GLN A 174 8.46 40.25 45.84
CA GLN A 174 9.61 41.15 45.93
C GLN A 174 9.24 42.53 46.48
N ARG A 175 8.10 43.10 46.04
CA ARG A 175 7.62 44.38 46.58
C ARG A 175 7.31 44.29 48.07
N THR A 176 6.69 43.20 48.52
CA THR A 176 6.43 42.99 49.96
C THR A 176 7.72 42.83 50.74
N THR A 177 8.71 42.10 50.22
CA THR A 177 10.02 41.93 50.87
C THR A 177 10.75 43.26 50.98
N ALA A 178 10.81 44.04 49.89
CA ALA A 178 11.43 45.37 49.89
C ALA A 178 10.73 46.33 50.87
N GLN A 179 9.40 46.27 50.98
CA GLN A 179 8.65 47.07 51.95
C GLN A 179 8.97 46.66 53.40
N CYS A 180 9.12 45.36 53.68
CA CYS A 180 9.56 44.86 54.99
C CYS A 180 10.99 45.32 55.31
N GLU A 181 11.93 45.19 54.37
CA GLU A 181 13.32 45.64 54.53
C GLU A 181 13.39 47.15 54.79
N GLN A 182 12.64 47.96 54.04
CA GLN A 182 12.57 49.41 54.24
C GLN A 182 12.01 49.76 55.62
N ARG A 183 11.01 49.02 56.12
CA ARG A 183 10.44 49.22 57.45
C ARG A 183 11.44 48.86 58.56
N LEU A 184 12.20 47.77 58.39
CA LEU A 184 13.27 47.39 59.32
C LEU A 184 14.38 48.44 59.34
N TYR A 185 14.81 48.93 58.18
CA TYR A 185 15.80 50.01 58.11
C TYR A 185 15.32 51.29 58.80
N GLN A 186 14.05 51.66 58.61
CA GLN A 186 13.46 52.80 59.32
C GLN A 186 13.44 52.60 60.84
N GLN A 187 13.12 51.38 61.32
CA GLN A 187 13.19 51.07 62.76
C GLN A 187 14.62 51.19 63.29
N GLU A 188 15.61 50.63 62.60
CA GLU A 188 17.02 50.69 63.00
C GLU A 188 17.56 52.14 63.03
N VAL A 189 17.15 52.99 62.08
CA VAL A 189 17.50 54.42 62.08
C VAL A 189 16.90 55.15 63.28
N VAL A 190 15.65 54.84 63.64
CA VAL A 190 14.98 55.43 64.82
C VAL A 190 15.67 54.97 66.11
N GLU A 191 16.02 53.69 66.24
CA GLU A 191 16.75 53.14 67.40
C GLU A 191 18.14 53.79 67.56
N ARG A 192 18.90 53.95 66.47
CA ARG A 192 20.19 54.69 66.51
C ARG A 192 20.02 56.17 66.88
N ALA A 193 18.93 56.82 66.46
CA ALA A 193 18.67 58.21 66.82
C ALA A 193 18.31 58.34 68.32
N THR A 194 17.62 57.37 68.90
CA THR A 194 17.35 57.34 70.35
C THR A 194 18.62 57.08 71.18
N ASP A 195 19.52 56.23 70.69
CA ASP A 195 20.80 55.93 71.34
C ASP A 195 21.81 57.09 71.22
N GLY A 196 21.73 57.89 70.16
CA GLY A 196 22.52 59.12 70.02
C GLY A 196 22.04 60.26 70.92
N CYS A 197 20.77 60.26 71.31
CA CYS A 197 20.17 61.31 72.15
C CYS A 197 20.45 61.12 73.65
N THR A 198 20.80 59.90 74.08
CA THR A 198 21.23 59.60 75.46
C THR A 198 22.68 59.95 75.75
N LEU A 199 23.49 60.24 74.72
CA LEU A 199 24.92 60.57 74.86
C LEU A 199 25.23 62.07 75.03
N TRP A 200 24.20 62.93 75.04
CA TRP A 200 24.34 64.40 75.23
C TRP A 200 23.69 64.93 76.51
N VAL A 201 23.39 64.07 77.49
CA VAL A 201 22.77 64.48 78.77
C VAL A 201 23.81 64.66 79.90
N ASP A 202 25.10 64.43 79.64
CA ASP A 202 26.17 64.71 80.61
C ASP A 202 27.19 65.72 80.05
N VAL A 203 26.85 67.02 80.11
CA VAL A 203 27.79 68.14 80.25
C VAL A 203 27.16 69.23 81.13
#